data_AF-A0AA39F8C0-F1
#
_entry.id   AF-A0AA39F8C0-F1
#
_cell.length_a   1.000
_cell.length_b   1.000
_cell.length_c   1.000
_cell.angle_alpha   90.00
_cell.angle_beta   90.00
_cell.angle_gamma   90.00
#
_symmetry.space_group_name_H-M   'P 1'
#
loop_
_entity.id
_entity.type
_entity.pdbx_description
1 polymer ?
#
loop_
_entity_poly.entity_id
_entity_poly.type
_entity_poly.pdbx_seq_one_letter_code
_entity_poly.pdbx_strand_id
1 'polypeptide(L)'
;MMLDHQGEQLDRIEEGMDQINADMKEAEKNLTGMEKCCGLCVLPCQKGASFKEDEGTWKGNDDGKVVNNQPQRVMDDRNGIGAQGGYIAKITGDARENEMEDNMGQVNTMIGNLRNMAIDMGSELENQNRQVDRINRKGESNETRIQVANERAHQLLK
;
A
#
# COMPACT_ATOMS: atom_id res chain seq x y z
N MET A 1 -11.05 -11.11 2.99
CA MET A 1 -10.94 -11.77 1.67
C MET A 1 -10.82 -10.78 0.50
N MET A 2 -11.72 -9.79 0.33
CA MET A 2 -11.54 -8.83 -0.78
C MET A 2 -10.34 -7.88 -0.60
N LEU A 3 -10.08 -7.42 0.64
CA LEU A 3 -8.93 -6.54 0.91
C LEU A 3 -7.60 -7.30 0.90
N ASP A 4 -7.56 -8.52 1.44
CA ASP A 4 -6.34 -9.35 1.41
C ASP A 4 -5.91 -9.61 -0.05
N HIS A 5 -6.84 -9.95 -0.93
CA HIS A 5 -6.55 -10.14 -2.35
C HIS A 5 -6.09 -8.85 -3.04
N GLN A 6 -6.69 -7.70 -2.69
CA GLN A 6 -6.26 -6.40 -3.19
C GLN A 6 -4.85 -6.03 -2.71
N GLY A 7 -4.51 -6.33 -1.45
CA GLY A 7 -3.17 -6.15 -0.90
C GLY A 7 -2.13 -6.96 -1.68
N GLU A 8 -2.38 -8.25 -1.92
CA GLU A 8 -1.49 -9.08 -2.74
C GLU A 8 -1.35 -8.57 -4.20
N GLN A 9 -2.41 -7.98 -4.76
CA GLN A 9 -2.33 -7.35 -6.08
C GLN A 9 -1.43 -6.12 -6.05
N LEU A 10 -1.54 -5.27 -5.02
CA LEU A 10 -0.69 -4.10 -4.86
C LEU A 10 0.77 -4.49 -4.63
N ASP A 11 1.05 -5.54 -3.87
CA ASP A 11 2.41 -6.07 -3.68
C ASP A 11 3.04 -6.47 -5.03
N ARG A 12 2.30 -7.21 -5.86
CA ARG A 12 2.79 -7.58 -7.20
C ARG A 12 3.01 -6.37 -8.12
N ILE A 13 2.20 -5.32 -7.98
CA ILE A 13 2.38 -4.08 -8.75
C ILE A 13 3.63 -3.34 -8.26
N GLU A 14 3.82 -3.24 -6.93
CA GLU A 14 5.00 -2.60 -6.34
C GLU A 14 6.30 -3.31 -6.76
N GLU A 15 6.31 -4.65 -6.72
CA GLU A 15 7.41 -5.48 -7.25
C GLU A 15 7.64 -5.24 -8.76
N GLY A 16 6.57 -5.16 -9.54
CA GLY A 16 6.65 -4.84 -10.97
C GLY A 16 7.29 -3.48 -11.25
N MET A 17 7.00 -2.47 -10.42
CA MET A 17 7.63 -1.15 -10.52
C MET A 17 9.13 -1.22 -10.20
N ASP A 18 9.54 -2.01 -9.21
CA ASP A 18 10.95 -2.25 -8.88
C ASP A 18 11.68 -2.97 -10.02
N GLN A 19 11.04 -3.95 -10.65
CA GLN A 19 11.60 -4.64 -11.81
C GLN A 19 11.81 -3.69 -12.99
N ILE A 20 10.82 -2.86 -13.33
CA ILE A 20 10.95 -1.86 -14.41
C ILE A 20 12.11 -0.92 -14.12
N ASN A 21 12.29 -0.47 -12.88
CA ASN A 21 13.41 0.40 -12.53
C ASN A 21 14.77 -0.29 -12.72
N ALA A 22 14.88 -1.56 -12.34
CA ALA A 22 16.09 -2.35 -12.57
C ALA A 22 16.38 -2.53 -14.07
N ASP A 23 15.37 -2.87 -14.86
CA ASP A 23 15.48 -3.04 -16.31
C ASP A 23 15.88 -1.72 -16.99
N MET A 24 15.33 -0.59 -16.55
CA MET A 24 15.69 0.72 -17.08
C MET A 24 17.12 1.15 -16.73
N LYS A 25 17.66 0.75 -15.57
CA LYS A 25 19.09 0.92 -15.23
C LYS A 25 19.98 0.20 -16.22
N GLU A 26 19.59 -0.99 -16.68
CA GLU A 26 20.34 -1.74 -17.67
C GLU A 26 20.19 -1.13 -19.07
N ALA A 27 18.96 -0.78 -19.48
CA ALA A 27 18.68 -0.13 -20.76
C ALA A 27 19.51 1.15 -20.95
N GLU A 28 19.62 1.99 -19.93
CA GLU A 28 20.43 3.22 -19.98
C GLU A 28 21.94 2.95 -20.12
N LYS A 29 22.46 1.90 -19.49
CA LYS A 29 23.87 1.49 -19.65
C LYS A 29 24.13 1.06 -21.08
N ASN A 30 23.21 0.29 -21.66
CA ASN A 30 23.30 -0.16 -23.04
C ASN A 30 23.22 1.02 -24.03
N LEU A 31 22.27 1.94 -23.84
CA LEU A 31 22.17 3.18 -24.63
C LEU A 31 23.43 4.04 -24.54
N THR A 32 23.99 4.22 -23.34
CA THR A 32 25.25 4.95 -23.14
C THR A 32 26.44 4.24 -23.80
N GLY A 33 26.39 2.90 -23.90
CA GLY A 33 27.36 2.11 -24.67
C GLY A 33 27.26 2.39 -26.17
N MET A 34 26.04 2.53 -26.70
CA MET A 34 25.78 2.80 -28.11
C MET A 34 26.09 4.24 -28.53
N GLU A 35 26.02 5.22 -27.60
CA GLU A 35 26.43 6.61 -27.84
C GLU A 35 27.95 6.79 -28.04
N LYS A 36 28.76 5.78 -27.69
CA LYS A 36 30.22 5.83 -27.88
C LYS A 36 30.59 5.41 -29.30
N CYS A 37 31.01 6.37 -30.12
CA CYS A 37 31.62 6.08 -31.41
C CYS A 37 33.09 5.67 -31.24
N CYS A 38 33.49 4.55 -31.84
CA CYS A 38 34.89 4.12 -31.95
C CYS A 38 35.65 3.96 -30.62
N GLY A 39 35.08 3.28 -29.62
CA GLY A 39 35.80 2.64 -28.51
C GLY A 39 36.49 3.55 -27.46
N LEU A 40 36.72 4.83 -27.74
CA LEU A 40 37.43 5.75 -26.83
C LEU A 40 36.91 7.19 -26.81
N CYS A 41 36.07 7.60 -27.78
CA CYS A 41 35.54 8.97 -27.87
C CYS A 41 34.01 8.98 -27.79
N VAL A 42 33.45 9.52 -26.70
CA VAL A 42 32.04 9.94 -26.67
C VAL A 42 31.88 11.03 -27.72
N LEU A 43 30.94 10.91 -28.67
CA LEU A 43 30.67 12.00 -29.61
C LEU A 43 30.42 13.29 -28.79
N PRO A 44 31.18 14.38 -28.98
CA PRO A 44 31.00 15.61 -28.20
C PRO A 44 29.63 16.27 -28.39
N CYS A 45 28.82 15.80 -29.35
CA CYS A 45 27.64 16.49 -29.84
C CYS A 45 26.30 16.00 -29.30
N GLN A 46 26.22 14.96 -28.45
CA GLN A 46 24.94 14.54 -27.87
C GLN A 46 25.10 13.98 -26.45
N LYS A 47 25.52 14.83 -25.49
CA LYS A 47 25.21 14.55 -24.08
C LYS A 47 23.75 14.92 -23.83
N GLY A 48 22.83 14.03 -24.19
CA GLY A 48 21.46 14.10 -23.67
C GLY A 48 21.51 14.10 -22.15
N ALA A 49 20.62 14.85 -21.49
CA ALA A 49 20.53 14.84 -20.04
C ALA A 49 20.25 13.40 -19.57
N SER A 50 21.19 12.77 -18.88
CA SER A 50 20.95 11.48 -18.25
C SER A 50 19.86 11.64 -17.19
N PHE A 51 18.89 10.73 -17.16
CA PHE A 51 17.90 10.70 -16.10
C PHE A 51 18.60 10.66 -14.73
N LYS A 52 18.15 11.50 -13.80
CA LYS A 52 18.61 11.50 -12.41
C LYS A 52 17.51 10.89 -11.56
N GLU A 53 17.78 9.68 -11.06
CA GLU A 53 16.90 8.99 -10.13
C GLU A 53 16.85 9.76 -8.81
N ASP A 54 15.64 10.02 -8.30
CA ASP A 54 15.46 10.52 -6.95
C ASP A 54 15.66 9.37 -5.95
N GLU A 55 16.74 9.40 -5.19
CA GLU A 55 17.07 8.37 -4.20
C GLU A 55 15.94 8.19 -3.16
N GLY A 56 15.13 9.23 -2.90
CA GLY A 56 14.01 9.15 -1.96
C GLY A 56 12.84 8.28 -2.45
N THR A 57 12.70 8.09 -3.77
CA THR A 57 11.62 7.27 -4.35
C THR A 57 11.92 5.77 -4.26
N TRP A 58 13.20 5.39 -4.24
CA TRP A 58 13.65 4.00 -4.36
C TRP A 58 14.40 3.46 -3.13
N LYS A 59 14.71 4.32 -2.14
CA LYS A 59 15.21 3.86 -0.83
C LYS A 59 14.08 3.21 -0.04
N GLY A 60 14.02 1.88 -0.09
CA GLY A 60 13.23 1.11 0.87
C GLY A 60 13.94 1.10 2.23
N ASN A 61 13.36 1.75 3.25
CA ASN A 61 13.21 1.16 4.60
C ASN A 61 12.60 2.03 5.72
N ASP A 62 12.14 3.27 5.52
CA ASP A 62 11.63 4.03 6.68
C ASP A 62 10.25 3.57 7.21
N ASP A 63 9.49 2.78 6.43
CA ASP A 63 8.12 2.35 6.82
C ASP A 63 8.02 0.88 7.24
N GLY A 64 9.16 0.18 7.36
CA GLY A 64 9.24 -1.14 8.01
C GLY A 64 9.11 -1.07 9.53
N LYS A 65 8.67 0.06 10.10
CA LYS A 65 8.21 0.09 11.50
C LYS A 65 6.88 -0.65 11.54
N VAL A 66 6.97 -1.99 11.59
CA VAL A 66 5.97 -2.83 12.25
C VAL A 66 5.55 -2.03 13.46
N VAL A 67 4.30 -1.59 13.48
CA VAL A 67 3.81 -0.70 14.50
C VAL A 67 3.85 -1.52 15.79
N ASN A 68 4.99 -1.52 16.50
CA ASN A 68 5.15 -2.12 17.82
C ASN A 68 4.32 -1.36 18.87
N ASN A 69 3.71 -0.25 18.43
CA ASN A 69 2.67 0.53 19.08
C ASN A 69 1.34 0.48 18.32
N GLN A 70 1.03 -0.60 17.58
CA GLN A 70 -0.37 -0.95 17.44
C GLN A 70 -0.87 -1.05 18.88
N PRO A 71 -1.93 -0.33 19.29
CA PRO A 71 -2.38 -0.38 20.66
C PRO A 71 -2.49 -1.86 21.00
N GLN A 72 -1.61 -2.31 21.90
CA GLN A 72 -1.71 -3.63 22.50
C GLN A 72 -3.19 -3.77 22.75
N ARG A 73 -3.85 -4.78 22.17
CA ARG A 73 -5.25 -5.06 22.45
C ARG A 73 -5.31 -5.36 23.94
N VAL A 74 -5.31 -4.31 24.76
CA VAL A 74 -5.92 -4.31 26.05
C VAL A 74 -7.36 -4.51 25.62
N MET A 75 -7.79 -5.77 25.66
CA MET A 75 -9.16 -6.08 25.95
C MET A 75 -9.44 -5.29 27.23
N ASP A 76 -9.82 -4.03 27.07
CA ASP A 76 -10.39 -3.25 28.13
C ASP A 76 -11.76 -3.90 28.33
N ASP A 77 -11.80 -4.93 29.16
CA ASP A 77 -12.99 -5.49 29.81
C ASP A 77 -13.76 -4.42 30.61
N ARG A 78 -13.33 -3.17 30.53
CA ARG A 78 -13.84 -2.01 31.24
C ARG A 78 -14.74 -1.11 30.42
N ASN A 79 -15.02 -1.47 29.16
CA ASN A 79 -16.09 -0.84 28.40
C ASN A 79 -16.97 -1.85 27.66
N GLY A 80 -17.32 -2.94 28.34
CA GLY A 80 -18.62 -3.54 28.13
C GLY A 80 -19.66 -2.57 28.66
N ILE A 81 -20.29 -1.79 27.76
CA ILE A 81 -21.61 -1.21 28.02
C ILE A 81 -22.61 -2.38 28.03
N GLY A 82 -22.42 -3.33 28.94
CA GLY A 82 -23.53 -4.08 29.47
C GLY A 82 -24.29 -3.05 30.28
N ALA A 83 -25.46 -2.66 29.79
CA ALA A 83 -26.40 -1.94 30.63
C ALA A 83 -26.49 -2.70 31.95
N GLN A 84 -26.10 -2.06 33.07
CA GLN A 84 -26.12 -2.69 34.39
C GLN A 84 -27.55 -3.14 34.81
N GLY A 85 -28.55 -2.96 33.95
CA GLY A 85 -29.94 -3.40 34.10
C GLY A 85 -30.53 -4.15 32.89
N GLY A 86 -29.72 -4.82 32.05
CA GLY A 86 -30.21 -5.53 30.85
C GLY A 86 -30.53 -4.58 29.69
N TYR A 87 -30.60 -5.12 28.47
CA TYR A 87 -30.88 -4.35 27.25
C TYR A 87 -32.37 -4.00 27.12
N ILE A 88 -33.25 -4.80 27.72
CA ILE A 88 -34.71 -4.68 27.68
C ILE A 88 -35.24 -4.45 29.09
N ALA A 89 -35.95 -3.33 29.27
CA ALA A 89 -36.66 -3.06 30.52
C ALA A 89 -37.82 -4.06 30.68
N LYS A 90 -37.82 -4.81 31.78
CA LYS A 90 -38.88 -5.79 32.10
C LYS A 90 -40.12 -5.09 32.63
N ILE A 91 -41.26 -5.22 31.94
CA ILE A 91 -42.54 -4.64 32.32
C ILE A 91 -43.51 -5.73 32.77
N THR A 92 -43.67 -6.78 31.97
CA THR A 92 -44.56 -7.92 32.28
C THR A 92 -43.81 -9.15 32.80
N GLY A 93 -42.49 -9.21 32.63
CA GLY A 93 -41.66 -10.35 33.02
C GLY A 93 -41.94 -11.62 32.23
N ASP A 94 -42.53 -11.48 31.03
CA ASP A 94 -42.97 -12.60 30.22
C ASP A 94 -41.83 -13.23 29.39
N ALA A 95 -42.10 -14.40 28.81
CA ALA A 95 -41.10 -15.12 28.00
C ALA A 95 -40.64 -14.33 26.76
N ARG A 96 -41.48 -13.42 26.24
CA ARG A 96 -41.13 -12.58 25.09
C ARG A 96 -40.12 -11.52 25.48
N GLU A 97 -40.24 -10.90 26.66
CA GLU A 97 -39.22 -9.97 27.19
C GLU A 97 -37.87 -10.66 27.40
N ASN A 98 -37.86 -11.91 27.86
CA ASN A 98 -36.63 -12.70 27.98
C ASN A 98 -36.01 -13.04 26.62
N GLU A 99 -36.82 -13.41 25.62
CA GLU A 99 -36.33 -13.66 24.25
C GLU A 99 -35.76 -12.38 23.62
N MET A 100 -36.40 -11.22 23.87
CA MET A 100 -35.87 -9.92 23.41
C MET A 100 -34.53 -9.58 24.07
N GLU A 101 -34.36 -9.88 25.35
CA GLU A 101 -33.08 -9.71 26.06
C GLU A 101 -31.99 -10.61 25.46
N ASP A 102 -32.29 -11.90 25.23
CA ASP A 102 -31.35 -12.86 24.64
C ASP A 102 -30.97 -12.47 23.21
N ASN A 103 -31.94 -12.02 22.42
CA ASN A 103 -31.72 -11.53 21.06
C ASN A 103 -30.84 -10.26 21.08
N MET A 104 -31.08 -9.32 22.00
CA MET A 104 -30.23 -8.13 22.15
C MET A 104 -28.82 -8.46 22.64
N GLY A 105 -28.66 -9.48 23.50
CA GLY A 105 -27.36 -10.00 23.88
C GLY A 105 -26.57 -10.52 22.68
N GLN A 106 -27.22 -11.30 21.81
CA GLN A 106 -26.62 -11.76 20.55
C GLN A 106 -26.27 -10.60 19.60
N VAL A 107 -27.16 -9.59 19.49
CA VAL A 107 -26.90 -8.38 18.72
C VAL A 107 -25.67 -7.64 19.25
N ASN A 108 -25.52 -7.51 20.57
CA ASN A 108 -24.33 -6.88 21.16
C ASN A 108 -23.04 -7.63 20.80
N THR A 109 -23.05 -8.97 20.84
CA THR A 109 -21.91 -9.78 20.37
C THR A 109 -21.63 -9.57 18.88
N MET A 110 -22.66 -9.55 18.04
CA MET A 110 -22.52 -9.27 16.61
C MET A 110 -21.94 -7.87 16.35
N ILE A 111 -22.40 -6.86 17.09
CA ILE A 111 -21.87 -5.49 17.02
C ILE A 111 -20.39 -5.45 17.42
N GLY A 112 -20.00 -6.19 18.46
CA GLY A 112 -18.59 -6.33 18.84
C GLY A 112 -17.73 -6.91 17.72
N ASN A 113 -18.21 -7.95 17.04
CA ASN A 113 -17.51 -8.55 15.90
C ASN A 113 -17.46 -7.58 14.70
N LEU A 114 -18.55 -6.87 14.41
CA LEU A 114 -18.59 -5.85 13.35
C LEU A 114 -17.60 -4.72 13.63
N ARG A 115 -17.48 -4.26 14.89
CA ARG A 115 -16.49 -3.24 15.29
C ARG A 115 -15.07 -3.72 15.03
N ASN A 116 -14.74 -4.95 15.40
CA ASN A 116 -13.40 -5.50 15.18
C ASN A 116 -13.09 -5.60 13.69
N MET A 117 -14.01 -6.12 12.87
CA MET A 117 -13.84 -6.15 11.41
C MET A 117 -13.69 -4.75 10.81
N ALA A 118 -14.42 -3.75 11.29
CA ALA A 118 -14.29 -2.37 10.82
C ALA A 118 -12.92 -1.76 11.15
N ILE A 119 -12.37 -2.06 12.33
CA ILE A 119 -11.03 -1.59 12.74
C ILE A 119 -9.94 -2.25 11.89
N ASP A 120 -10.02 -3.57 11.73
CA ASP A 120 -9.02 -4.33 10.97
C ASP A 120 -9.08 -3.92 9.48
N MET A 121 -10.28 -3.75 8.92
CA MET A 121 -10.52 -3.24 7.57
C MET A 121 -9.99 -1.81 7.37
N GLY A 122 -10.24 -0.93 8.35
CA GLY A 122 -9.77 0.46 8.28
C GLY A 122 -8.25 0.56 8.31
N SER A 123 -7.59 -0.24 9.13
CA SER A 123 -6.12 -0.28 9.21
C SER A 123 -5.51 -0.83 7.91
N GLU A 124 -6.10 -1.87 7.34
CA GLU A 124 -5.66 -2.45 6.07
C GLU A 124 -5.79 -1.45 4.90
N LEU A 125 -6.91 -0.72 4.83
CA LEU A 125 -7.09 0.34 3.83
C LEU A 125 -6.06 1.46 3.97
N GLU A 126 -5.71 1.87 5.19
CA GLU A 126 -4.68 2.89 5.40
C GLU A 126 -3.31 2.42 4.90
N ASN A 127 -2.94 1.16 5.18
CA ASN A 127 -1.70 0.56 4.70
C ASN A 127 -1.67 0.50 3.17
N GLN A 128 -2.76 0.03 2.56
CA GLN A 128 -2.88 -0.06 1.10
C GLN A 128 -2.82 1.33 0.44
N ASN A 129 -3.44 2.36 1.03
CA ASN A 129 -3.33 3.73 0.51
C ASN A 129 -1.88 4.24 0.50
N ARG A 130 -1.12 4.01 1.58
CA ARG A 130 0.31 4.38 1.62
C ARG A 130 1.12 3.61 0.57
N GLN A 131 0.79 2.34 0.33
CA GLN A 131 1.42 1.55 -0.73
C GLN A 131 1.11 2.12 -2.12
N VAL A 132 -0.13 2.50 -2.40
CA VAL A 132 -0.52 3.15 -3.65
C VAL A 132 0.26 4.45 -3.87
N ASP A 133 0.44 5.27 -2.84
CA ASP A 133 1.25 6.49 -2.95
C ASP A 133 2.71 6.21 -3.34
N ARG A 134 3.31 5.14 -2.79
CA ARG A 134 4.65 4.70 -3.20
C ARG A 134 4.68 4.21 -4.64
N ILE A 135 3.72 3.37 -5.03
CA ILE A 135 3.58 2.86 -6.40
C ILE A 135 3.44 4.02 -7.38
N ASN A 136 2.64 5.04 -7.08
CA ASN A 136 2.47 6.21 -7.93
C ASN A 136 3.79 6.96 -8.12
N ARG A 137 4.54 7.22 -7.04
CA ARG A 137 5.87 7.88 -7.14
C ARG A 137 6.85 7.06 -7.97
N LYS A 138 6.92 5.74 -7.75
CA LYS A 138 7.74 4.83 -8.56
C LYS A 138 7.30 4.84 -10.03
N GLY A 139 6.00 4.86 -10.29
CA GLY A 139 5.39 4.93 -11.62
C GLY A 139 5.77 6.19 -12.38
N GLU A 140 5.61 7.37 -11.78
CA GLU A 140 6.00 8.67 -12.37
C GLU A 140 7.51 8.72 -12.68
N SER A 141 8.33 8.18 -11.77
CA SER A 141 9.78 8.07 -11.95
C SER A 141 10.13 7.18 -13.14
N ASN A 142 9.52 5.99 -13.21
CA ASN A 142 9.71 5.05 -14.32
C ASN A 142 9.22 5.62 -15.66
N GLU A 143 8.08 6.29 -15.70
CA GLU A 143 7.54 6.92 -16.92
C GLU A 143 8.51 7.97 -17.47
N THR A 144 8.96 8.90 -16.63
CA THR A 144 9.93 9.93 -17.00
C THR A 144 11.23 9.31 -17.52
N ARG A 145 11.70 8.25 -16.83
CA ARG A 145 12.92 7.53 -17.20
C ARG A 145 12.80 6.85 -18.57
N ILE A 146 11.69 6.17 -18.82
CA ILE A 146 11.39 5.52 -20.10
C ILE A 146 11.32 6.55 -21.22
N GLN A 147 10.67 7.70 -21.00
CA GLN A 147 10.58 8.76 -21.99
C GLN A 147 11.97 9.27 -22.40
N VAL A 148 12.83 9.59 -21.43
CA VAL A 148 14.21 10.06 -21.69
C VAL A 148 15.04 9.01 -22.41
N ALA A 149 14.96 7.75 -21.99
CA ALA A 149 15.67 6.65 -22.64
C ALA A 149 15.19 6.45 -24.10
N ASN A 150 13.88 6.56 -24.35
CA ASN A 150 13.31 6.44 -25.69
C ASN A 150 13.74 7.60 -26.61
N GLU A 151 13.76 8.83 -26.10
CA GLU A 151 14.28 10.00 -26.84
C GLU A 151 15.76 9.81 -27.22
N ARG A 152 16.59 9.30 -26.31
CA ARG A 152 18.00 8.97 -26.58
C ARG A 152 18.13 7.87 -27.64
N ALA A 153 17.35 6.80 -27.51
CA ALA A 153 17.34 5.71 -28.50
C ALA A 153 16.95 6.22 -29.90
N HIS A 154 15.95 7.09 -30.00
CA HIS A 154 15.55 7.71 -31.25
C HIS A 154 16.61 8.62 -31.87
N GLN A 155 17.42 9.31 -31.05
CA GLN A 155 18.55 10.10 -31.54
C GLN A 155 19.67 9.22 -32.13
N LEU A 156 19.89 8.02 -31.59
CA LEU A 156 20.87 7.05 -32.10
C LEU A 156 20.46 6.39 -33.43
N LEU A 157 19.16 6.35 -33.72
CA LEU A 157 18.63 5.80 -34.98
C LEU A 157 18.66 6.80 -36.14
N LYS A 158 18.99 8.07 -35.88
CA LYS A 158 19.15 9.12 -36.90
C LYS A 158 20.60 9.25 -37.32
#